data_AF-A0A2S6RBG5-F1
#
_entry.id   AF-A0A2S6RBG5-F1
#
_cell.length_a   1.000
_cell.length_b   1.000
_cell.length_c   1.000
_cell.angle_alpha   90.00
_cell.angle_beta   90.00
_cell.angle_gamma   90.00
#
_symmetry.space_group_name_H-M   'P 1'
#
loop_
_entity.id
_entity.type
_entity.pdbx_description
1 polymer ?
#
loop_
_entity_poly.entity_id
_entity_poly.type
_entity_poly.pdbx_seq_one_letter_code
_entity_poly.pdbx_strand_id
1 'polypeptide(L)'
;MTDSATDSAADSVNNTVISVEEFERTRVARFKDLEGSSRPMLDAIIPGQEREIYQVIGKGVSEDPEQIIPITDNRGFNVAIVRCAPGKGTLHHDHKTNEVFMALKGRWKIFWGDDEDTNFVILEPFDTASVPPNLMRGFRNVGDEEGLLLGTIGGTEPGGVKWRDDVLAEAAKQSRGVFVQFFRAATWPPTRCYAAL
;
A
#
# COMPACT_ATOMS: atom_id res chain seq x y z
N MET A 1 -33.68 35.19 41.30
CA MET A 1 -33.95 33.74 41.39
C MET A 1 -33.66 33.18 40.01
N THR A 2 -32.37 32.92 39.79
CA THR A 2 -31.73 31.60 39.54
C THR A 2 -31.50 31.46 38.03
N ASP A 3 -30.28 31.77 37.55
CA ASP A 3 -29.13 30.85 37.41
C ASP A 3 -29.46 29.70 36.44
N SER A 4 -28.85 29.56 35.26
CA SER A 4 -27.42 29.43 34.90
C SER A 4 -27.28 28.04 34.27
N ALA A 5 -26.89 27.96 33.00
CA ALA A 5 -26.16 26.83 32.45
C ALA A 5 -25.68 27.23 31.05
N THR A 6 -24.62 28.04 31.02
CA THR A 6 -23.70 28.06 29.88
C THR A 6 -22.90 26.76 29.96
N ASP A 7 -23.22 25.82 29.08
CA ASP A 7 -22.44 24.61 28.87
C ASP A 7 -21.12 25.03 28.20
N SER A 8 -20.04 25.06 28.99
CA SER A 8 -18.68 25.32 28.53
C SER A 8 -17.81 24.14 28.91
N ALA A 9 -18.00 23.03 28.20
CA ALA A 9 -16.96 22.04 28.04
C ALA A 9 -15.89 22.62 27.11
N ALA A 10 -15.02 23.46 27.68
CA ALA A 10 -13.75 23.76 27.05
C ALA A 10 -12.96 22.45 26.99
N ASP A 11 -12.81 21.90 25.78
CA ASP A 11 -11.91 20.79 25.50
C ASP A 11 -10.54 21.11 26.10
N SER A 12 -10.17 20.37 27.13
CA SER A 12 -8.86 20.47 27.75
C SER A 12 -7.84 20.01 26.71
N VAL A 13 -7.14 20.97 26.11
CA VAL A 13 -5.99 20.69 25.23
C VAL A 13 -4.98 19.90 26.04
N ASN A 14 -4.93 18.60 25.83
CA ASN A 14 -3.90 17.72 26.41
C ASN A 14 -2.55 18.17 25.85
N ASN A 15 -1.80 18.91 26.65
CA ASN A 15 -0.45 19.36 26.31
C ASN A 15 0.54 18.21 26.55
N THR A 16 0.41 17.14 25.77
CA THR A 16 1.30 15.97 25.86
C THR A 16 2.65 16.34 25.26
N VAL A 17 3.63 16.61 26.12
CA VAL A 17 5.03 16.78 25.70
C VAL A 17 5.67 15.40 25.55
N ILE A 18 6.09 15.06 24.33
CA ILE A 18 6.83 13.82 24.01
C ILE A 18 8.32 14.17 23.95
N SER A 19 9.19 13.34 24.52
CA SER A 19 10.64 13.54 24.43
C SER A 19 11.14 13.31 23.00
N VAL A 20 12.29 13.90 22.65
CA VAL A 20 12.92 13.65 21.34
C VAL A 20 13.20 12.16 21.12
N GLU A 21 13.72 11.48 22.15
CA GLU A 21 14.00 10.04 22.10
C GLU A 21 12.73 9.22 21.81
N GLU A 22 11.63 9.52 22.49
CA GLU A 22 10.36 8.82 22.28
C GLU A 22 9.78 9.12 20.90
N PHE A 23 9.92 10.36 20.42
CA PHE A 23 9.47 10.75 19.08
C PHE A 23 10.28 10.06 17.99
N GLU A 24 11.62 10.04 18.09
CA GLU A 24 12.49 9.31 17.17
C GLU A 24 12.12 7.81 17.14
N ARG A 25 11.88 7.22 18.31
CA ARG A 25 11.56 5.78 18.42
C ARG A 25 10.19 5.40 17.88
N THR A 26 9.18 6.28 17.97
CA THR A 26 7.78 5.92 17.67
C THR A 26 7.16 6.63 16.48
N ARG A 27 7.76 7.74 16.04
CA ARG A 27 7.19 8.64 15.02
C ARG A 27 8.13 8.90 13.85
N VAL A 28 9.36 8.40 13.88
CA VAL A 28 10.35 8.65 12.84
C VAL A 28 10.78 7.35 12.17
N ALA A 29 10.58 7.30 10.87
CA ALA A 29 11.08 6.25 10.00
C ALA A 29 12.22 6.86 9.16
N ARG A 30 13.46 6.46 9.44
CA ARG A 30 14.64 6.96 8.72
C ARG A 30 14.89 6.08 7.50
N PHE A 31 14.85 6.66 6.29
CA PHE A 31 14.96 5.89 5.04
C PHE A 31 16.20 4.96 4.99
N LYS A 32 17.34 5.43 5.50
CA LYS A 32 18.59 4.64 5.55
C LYS A 32 18.52 3.39 6.43
N ASP A 33 17.57 3.34 7.36
CA ASP A 33 17.37 2.27 8.34
C ASP A 33 16.13 1.42 7.97
N LEU A 34 15.46 1.72 6.85
CA LEU A 34 14.31 0.94 6.38
C LEU A 34 14.78 -0.35 5.72
N GLU A 35 14.07 -1.42 6.01
CA GLU A 35 14.24 -2.72 5.37
C GLU A 35 13.05 -2.98 4.45
N GLY A 36 13.33 -3.15 3.16
CA GLY A 36 12.33 -3.40 2.14
C GLY A 36 12.05 -4.90 1.98
N SER A 37 10.82 -5.25 1.62
CA SER A 37 10.52 -6.60 1.14
C SER A 37 10.65 -6.65 -0.37
N SER A 38 11.35 -7.68 -0.86
CA SER A 38 11.45 -8.05 -2.28
C SER A 38 10.28 -8.92 -2.76
N ARG A 39 9.38 -9.35 -1.86
CA ARG A 39 8.15 -10.07 -2.18
C ARG A 39 6.94 -9.46 -1.46
N PRO A 40 6.71 -8.14 -1.61
CA PRO A 40 5.77 -7.43 -0.76
C PRO A 40 4.32 -7.77 -1.09
N MET A 41 4.04 -8.20 -2.31
CA MET A 41 2.72 -8.64 -2.76
C MET A 41 2.85 -9.76 -3.82
N LEU A 42 1.76 -10.45 -4.09
CA LEU A 42 1.69 -11.66 -4.91
C LEU A 42 2.40 -11.54 -6.27
N ASP A 43 2.15 -10.46 -7.01
CA ASP A 43 2.65 -10.31 -8.37
C ASP A 43 4.17 -10.07 -8.46
N ALA A 44 4.83 -9.71 -7.35
CA ALA A 44 6.28 -9.48 -7.32
C ALA A 44 7.10 -10.73 -7.65
N ILE A 45 6.51 -11.92 -7.56
CA ILE A 45 7.14 -13.19 -7.96
C ILE A 45 7.10 -13.41 -9.48
N ILE A 46 6.31 -12.63 -10.22
CA ILE A 46 6.18 -12.75 -11.67
C ILE A 46 7.40 -12.07 -12.33
N PRO A 47 8.16 -12.76 -13.19
CA PRO A 47 9.28 -12.17 -13.90
C PRO A 47 8.86 -10.89 -14.62
N GLY A 48 9.60 -9.80 -14.41
CA GLY A 48 9.22 -8.50 -14.95
C GLY A 48 8.52 -7.56 -13.96
N GLN A 49 8.08 -8.04 -12.81
CA GLN A 49 7.34 -7.26 -11.81
C GLN A 49 8.09 -7.09 -10.48
N GLU A 50 9.40 -7.37 -10.50
CA GLU A 50 10.26 -7.30 -9.32
C GLU A 50 10.33 -5.87 -8.79
N ARG A 51 10.13 -5.72 -7.48
CA ARG A 51 10.19 -4.44 -6.80
C ARG A 51 10.45 -4.65 -5.31
N GLU A 52 10.87 -3.58 -4.67
CA GLU A 52 11.04 -3.55 -3.23
C GLU A 52 10.06 -2.55 -2.62
N ILE A 53 9.35 -2.95 -1.56
CA ILE A 53 8.47 -2.04 -0.82
C ILE A 53 8.99 -1.87 0.60
N TYR A 54 9.20 -0.63 0.98
CA TYR A 54 9.53 -0.19 2.33
C TYR A 54 8.26 0.31 2.99
N GLN A 55 7.78 -0.39 4.03
CA GLN A 55 6.73 0.18 4.86
C GLN A 55 7.31 1.31 5.72
N VAL A 56 6.55 2.40 5.84
CA VAL A 56 6.95 3.58 6.61
C VAL A 56 6.00 3.75 7.80
N ILE A 57 4.69 3.82 7.52
CA ILE A 57 3.63 3.96 8.52
C ILE A 57 2.57 2.89 8.25
N GLY A 58 2.32 2.04 9.24
CA GLY A 58 1.37 0.95 9.17
C GLY A 58 1.77 -0.16 8.20
N LYS A 59 0.99 -1.23 8.18
CA LYS A 59 1.24 -2.39 7.29
C LYS A 59 0.82 -2.12 5.85
N GLY A 60 -0.10 -1.17 5.63
CA GLY A 60 -0.78 -1.02 4.35
C GLY A 60 -1.49 -2.32 3.97
N VAL A 61 -1.34 -2.69 2.70
CA VAL A 61 -1.86 -3.93 2.11
C VAL A 61 -0.76 -4.97 1.88
N SER A 62 0.39 -4.83 2.56
CA SER A 62 1.51 -5.78 2.40
C SER A 62 1.04 -7.20 2.67
N GLU A 63 1.37 -8.11 1.75
CA GLU A 63 1.05 -9.52 1.89
C GLU A 63 2.24 -10.34 2.42
N ASP A 64 3.41 -9.71 2.62
CA ASP A 64 4.57 -10.31 3.27
C ASP A 64 4.38 -10.36 4.81
N PRO A 65 4.34 -11.56 5.42
CA PRO A 65 4.21 -11.70 6.88
C PRO A 65 5.47 -11.29 7.66
N GLU A 66 6.63 -11.23 7.01
CA GLU A 66 7.92 -10.88 7.63
C GLU A 66 8.25 -9.38 7.48
N GLN A 67 7.39 -8.61 6.80
CA GLN A 67 7.60 -7.18 6.59
C GLN A 67 7.71 -6.42 7.91
N ILE A 68 8.83 -5.69 8.07
CA ILE A 68 9.05 -4.79 9.20
C ILE A 68 8.25 -3.50 9.00
N ILE A 69 7.56 -3.05 10.06
CA ILE A 69 6.75 -1.84 10.10
C ILE A 69 7.37 -0.86 11.12
N PRO A 70 8.07 0.20 10.67
CA PRO A 70 8.76 1.12 11.57
C PRO A 70 7.82 1.92 12.48
N ILE A 71 6.75 2.51 11.91
CA ILE A 71 5.76 3.27 12.66
C ILE A 71 4.44 2.51 12.61
N THR A 72 4.01 1.94 13.74
CA THR A 72 2.77 1.16 13.81
C THR A 72 1.52 1.98 14.12
N ASP A 73 1.68 3.22 14.62
CA ASP A 73 0.55 4.12 14.93
C ASP A 73 0.08 4.87 13.68
N ASN A 74 -0.63 4.15 12.81
CA ASN A 74 -1.05 4.56 11.47
C ASN A 74 -2.44 5.21 11.40
N ARG A 75 -2.98 5.72 12.52
CA ARG A 75 -4.40 6.12 12.68
C ARG A 75 -4.97 6.87 11.46
N GLY A 76 -5.71 6.13 10.62
CA GLY A 76 -6.40 6.65 9.44
C GLY A 76 -5.66 6.56 8.10
N PHE A 77 -4.38 6.21 8.03
CA PHE A 77 -3.64 6.06 6.78
C PHE A 77 -2.35 5.25 6.92
N ASN A 78 -1.92 4.62 5.83
CA ASN A 78 -0.66 3.89 5.73
C ASN A 78 0.24 4.57 4.71
N VAL A 79 1.56 4.45 4.88
CA VAL A 79 2.56 5.03 3.98
C VAL A 79 3.62 3.99 3.65
N ALA A 80 3.91 3.83 2.36
CA ALA A 80 4.96 2.96 1.86
C ALA A 80 5.77 3.66 0.76
N ILE A 81 7.03 3.26 0.58
CA ILE A 81 7.86 3.66 -0.55
C ILE A 81 8.13 2.43 -1.40
N VAL A 82 7.78 2.51 -2.67
CA VAL A 82 8.07 1.49 -3.68
C VAL A 82 9.34 1.88 -4.42
N ARG A 83 10.29 0.95 -4.52
CA ARG A 83 11.50 1.06 -5.32
C ARG A 83 11.43 0.08 -6.48
N CYS A 84 11.57 0.59 -7.70
CA CYS A 84 11.50 -0.22 -8.92
C CYS A 84 12.65 0.11 -9.87
N ALA A 85 13.27 -0.93 -10.44
CA ALA A 85 14.08 -0.79 -11.63
C ALA A 85 13.21 -0.36 -12.85
N PRO A 86 13.82 0.13 -13.94
CA PRO A 86 13.13 0.45 -15.18
C PRO A 86 12.24 -0.69 -15.69
N GLY A 87 11.03 -0.35 -16.14
CA GLY A 87 10.05 -1.29 -16.69
C GLY A 87 9.38 -2.19 -15.67
N LYS A 88 9.65 -2.05 -14.37
CA LYS A 88 9.05 -2.85 -13.30
C LYS A 88 7.93 -2.10 -12.58
N GLY A 89 7.09 -2.81 -11.84
CA GLY A 89 6.03 -2.20 -11.05
C GLY A 89 5.04 -3.22 -10.50
N THR A 90 3.77 -2.82 -10.43
CA THR A 90 2.69 -3.67 -9.93
C THR A 90 1.62 -3.81 -11.01
N LEU A 91 1.15 -5.03 -11.21
CA LEU A 91 0.08 -5.37 -12.15
C LEU A 91 -1.29 -4.93 -11.65
N HIS A 92 -2.33 -5.22 -12.44
CA HIS A 92 -3.71 -4.82 -12.17
C HIS A 92 -4.23 -5.40 -10.83
N HIS A 93 -4.54 -4.48 -9.91
CA HIS A 93 -5.19 -4.75 -8.63
C HIS A 93 -6.16 -3.62 -8.23
N ASP A 94 -6.99 -3.85 -7.21
CA ASP A 94 -7.83 -2.83 -6.59
C ASP A 94 -7.80 -2.88 -5.05
N HIS A 95 -8.23 -1.78 -4.43
CA HIS A 95 -8.41 -1.59 -2.99
C HIS A 95 -9.78 -1.00 -2.67
N LYS A 96 -10.24 -1.20 -1.43
CA LYS A 96 -11.50 -0.63 -0.93
C LYS A 96 -11.38 0.79 -0.36
N THR A 97 -10.16 1.33 -0.32
CA THR A 97 -9.86 2.66 0.17
C THR A 97 -9.19 3.48 -0.93
N ASN A 98 -9.13 4.81 -0.74
CA ASN A 98 -8.34 5.66 -1.62
C ASN A 98 -6.85 5.31 -1.47
N GLU A 99 -6.14 5.37 -2.58
CA GLU A 99 -4.68 5.32 -2.57
C GLU A 99 -4.11 6.47 -3.38
N VAL A 100 -3.10 7.12 -2.82
CA VAL A 100 -2.42 8.25 -3.43
C VAL A 100 -0.99 7.85 -3.77
N PHE A 101 -0.58 8.11 -4.99
CA PHE A 101 0.78 7.88 -5.47
C PHE A 101 1.47 9.21 -5.75
N MET A 102 2.69 9.39 -5.24
CA MET A 102 3.55 10.52 -5.59
C MET A 102 4.90 10.02 -6.11
N ALA A 103 5.31 10.45 -7.30
CA ALA A 103 6.61 10.10 -7.86
C ALA A 103 7.72 10.87 -7.12
N LEU A 104 8.51 10.20 -6.29
CA LEU A 104 9.64 10.86 -5.59
C LEU A 104 10.89 10.93 -6.47
N LYS A 105 11.13 9.86 -7.24
CA LYS A 105 12.23 9.73 -8.19
C LYS A 105 11.77 8.94 -9.42
N GLY A 106 12.25 9.33 -10.59
CA GLY A 106 11.93 8.67 -11.86
C GLY A 106 10.54 9.06 -12.38
N ARG A 107 10.13 8.41 -13.47
CA ARG A 107 8.87 8.67 -14.17
C ARG A 107 7.97 7.47 -14.03
N TRP A 108 6.71 7.70 -13.67
CA TRP A 108 5.81 6.61 -13.29
C TRP A 108 4.54 6.63 -14.12
N LYS A 109 4.25 5.49 -14.77
CA LYS A 109 2.97 5.27 -15.45
C LYS A 109 1.99 4.70 -14.44
N ILE A 110 0.88 5.39 -14.20
CA ILE A 110 -0.29 4.83 -13.50
C ILE A 110 -1.33 4.48 -14.57
N PHE A 111 -1.77 3.23 -14.62
CA PHE A 111 -2.67 2.73 -15.66
C PHE A 111 -3.86 1.99 -15.06
N TRP A 112 -4.98 1.95 -15.78
CA TRP A 112 -6.21 1.30 -15.33
C TRP A 112 -7.07 0.77 -16.49
N GLY A 113 -8.02 -0.09 -16.15
CA GLY A 113 -8.92 -0.73 -17.12
C GLY A 113 -8.42 -2.12 -17.56
N ASP A 114 -8.61 -2.43 -18.84
CA ASP A 114 -8.38 -3.77 -19.38
C ASP A 114 -6.92 -4.01 -19.81
N ASP A 115 -6.20 -2.93 -20.12
CA ASP A 115 -4.80 -2.95 -20.55
C ASP A 115 -4.04 -1.75 -19.99
N GLU A 116 -2.74 -1.69 -20.25
CA GLU A 116 -1.90 -0.62 -19.73
C GLU A 116 -1.78 0.59 -20.67
N ASP A 117 -2.13 0.45 -21.95
CA ASP A 117 -1.81 1.40 -23.01
C ASP A 117 -2.98 2.29 -23.43
N THR A 118 -4.21 1.94 -23.02
CA THR A 118 -5.44 2.68 -23.33
C THR A 118 -5.69 3.80 -22.33
N ASN A 119 -5.75 3.51 -21.02
CA ASN A 119 -5.99 4.51 -19.99
C ASN A 119 -4.81 4.59 -19.02
N PHE A 120 -4.02 5.65 -19.13
CA PHE A 120 -2.90 5.89 -18.25
C PHE A 120 -2.57 7.38 -18.13
N VAL A 121 -1.83 7.70 -17.08
CA VAL A 121 -1.11 8.98 -16.94
C VAL A 121 0.36 8.70 -16.62
N ILE A 122 1.24 9.60 -17.06
CA ILE A 122 2.64 9.60 -16.65
C ILE A 122 2.82 10.70 -15.59
N LEU A 123 3.38 10.32 -14.45
CA LEU A 123 3.77 11.20 -13.37
C LEU A 123 5.25 11.53 -13.53
N GLU A 124 5.58 12.82 -13.56
CA GLU A 124 6.93 13.32 -13.40
C GLU A 124 7.25 13.46 -11.90
N PRO A 125 8.53 13.64 -11.50
CA PRO A 125 8.88 13.82 -10.10
C PRO A 125 8.05 14.93 -9.42
N PHE A 126 7.52 14.59 -8.25
CA PHE A 126 6.61 15.35 -7.38
C PHE A 126 5.16 15.48 -7.88
N ASP A 127 4.82 14.91 -9.04
CA ASP A 127 3.41 14.75 -9.43
C ASP A 127 2.71 13.72 -8.55
N THR A 128 1.40 13.91 -8.37
CA THR A 128 0.57 13.09 -7.50
C THR A 128 -0.69 12.62 -8.23
N ALA A 129 -0.98 11.32 -8.15
CA ALA A 129 -2.24 10.73 -8.60
C ALA A 129 -3.03 10.22 -7.39
N SER A 130 -4.33 10.55 -7.33
CA SER A 130 -5.27 9.98 -6.38
C SER A 130 -6.13 8.94 -7.09
N VAL A 131 -6.10 7.72 -6.61
CA VAL A 131 -6.82 6.58 -7.17
C VAL A 131 -8.04 6.26 -6.30
N PRO A 132 -9.26 6.32 -6.86
CA PRO A 132 -10.48 6.05 -6.10
C PRO A 132 -10.62 4.55 -5.78
N PRO A 133 -11.49 4.20 -4.80
CA PRO A 133 -11.70 2.82 -4.40
C PRO A 133 -12.29 1.99 -5.54
N ASN A 134 -11.91 0.72 -5.59
CA ASN A 134 -12.36 -0.30 -6.55
C ASN A 134 -11.99 -0.02 -8.02
N LEU A 135 -11.11 0.95 -8.30
CA LEU A 135 -10.54 1.09 -9.63
C LEU A 135 -9.46 0.02 -9.82
N MET A 136 -9.61 -0.83 -10.83
CA MET A 136 -8.59 -1.84 -11.20
C MET A 136 -7.43 -1.15 -11.91
N ARG A 137 -6.30 -1.01 -11.22
CA ARG A 137 -5.14 -0.23 -11.66
C ARG A 137 -3.81 -0.94 -11.39
N GLY A 138 -2.76 -0.48 -12.06
CA GLY A 138 -1.38 -0.83 -11.75
C GLY A 138 -0.45 0.37 -11.96
N PHE A 139 0.85 0.15 -11.76
CA PHE A 139 1.85 1.17 -12.00
C PHE A 139 3.15 0.58 -12.54
N ARG A 140 3.91 1.40 -13.28
CA ARG A 140 5.22 1.03 -13.85
C ARG A 140 6.21 2.18 -13.68
N ASN A 141 7.45 1.87 -13.34
CA ASN A 141 8.55 2.79 -13.58
C ASN A 141 8.86 2.80 -15.09
N VAL A 142 8.61 3.91 -15.76
CA VAL A 142 8.86 4.11 -17.19
C VAL A 142 10.08 4.99 -17.46
N GLY A 143 10.83 5.33 -16.41
CA GLY A 143 12.15 5.93 -16.53
C GLY A 143 13.21 4.91 -16.98
N ASP A 144 14.43 5.42 -17.13
CA ASP A 144 15.64 4.68 -17.50
C ASP A 144 16.52 4.33 -16.27
N GLU A 145 16.21 4.87 -15.11
CA GLU A 145 16.87 4.57 -13.83
C GLU A 145 15.91 3.98 -12.78
N GLU A 146 16.47 3.52 -11.67
CA GLU A 146 15.70 3.17 -10.48
C GLU A 146 14.84 4.36 -10.00
N GLY A 147 13.54 4.10 -9.83
CA GLY A 147 12.55 5.07 -9.36
C GLY A 147 12.08 4.79 -7.94
N LEU A 148 11.54 5.83 -7.31
CA LEU A 148 10.86 5.77 -6.00
C LEU A 148 9.44 6.34 -6.13
N LEU A 149 8.43 5.57 -5.71
CA LEU A 149 7.03 5.99 -5.66
C LEU A 149 6.54 5.93 -4.21
N LEU A 150 5.99 7.03 -3.71
CA LEU A 150 5.34 7.08 -2.41
C LEU A 150 3.88 6.65 -2.56
N GLY A 151 3.46 5.60 -1.86
CA GLY A 151 2.07 5.20 -1.74
C GLY A 151 1.49 5.60 -0.39
N THR A 152 0.32 6.24 -0.39
CA THR A 152 -0.47 6.52 0.82
C THR A 152 -1.85 5.88 0.69
N ILE A 153 -2.17 4.94 1.58
CA ILE A 153 -3.44 4.20 1.55
C ILE A 153 -4.32 4.68 2.71
N GLY A 154 -5.56 5.05 2.42
CA GLY A 154 -6.52 5.46 3.44
C GLY A 154 -6.95 4.31 4.35
N GLY A 155 -7.29 4.65 5.60
CA GLY A 155 -7.80 3.75 6.63
C GLY A 155 -6.70 3.14 7.51
N THR A 156 -7.01 2.95 8.80
CA THR A 156 -6.14 2.19 9.73
C THR A 156 -6.02 0.73 9.28
N GLU A 157 -7.14 0.15 8.84
CA GLU A 157 -7.24 -1.21 8.30
C GLU A 157 -7.63 -1.10 6.81
N PRO A 158 -6.67 -0.94 5.89
CA PRO A 158 -6.96 -0.69 4.47
C PRO A 158 -7.54 -1.91 3.73
N GLY A 159 -7.60 -3.07 4.41
CA GLY A 159 -8.06 -4.32 3.84
C GLY A 159 -6.96 -5.05 3.08
N GLY A 160 -7.35 -5.84 2.08
CA GLY A 160 -6.43 -6.62 1.25
C GLY A 160 -6.40 -6.13 -0.20
N VAL A 161 -5.56 -6.80 -0.98
CA VAL A 161 -5.46 -6.59 -2.43
C VAL A 161 -6.47 -7.48 -3.15
N LYS A 162 -7.23 -6.91 -4.09
CA LYS A 162 -7.95 -7.73 -5.08
C LYS A 162 -7.18 -7.71 -6.39
N TRP A 163 -6.67 -8.86 -6.79
CA TRP A 163 -5.93 -9.04 -8.05
C TRP A 163 -6.87 -9.33 -9.22
N ARG A 164 -6.47 -8.94 -10.42
CA ARG A 164 -7.12 -9.39 -11.66
C ARG A 164 -6.85 -10.89 -11.87
N ASP A 165 -7.81 -11.59 -12.48
CA ASP A 165 -7.78 -13.05 -12.61
C ASP A 165 -6.55 -13.58 -13.37
N ASP A 166 -6.08 -12.86 -14.37
CA ASP A 166 -4.88 -13.20 -15.15
C ASP A 166 -3.59 -13.07 -14.32
N VAL A 167 -3.51 -12.08 -13.43
CA VAL A 167 -2.40 -11.92 -12.48
C VAL A 167 -2.36 -13.10 -11.52
N LEU A 168 -3.52 -13.50 -10.97
CA LEU A 168 -3.64 -14.70 -10.13
C LEU A 168 -3.19 -15.97 -10.87
N ALA A 169 -3.63 -16.13 -12.12
CA ALA A 169 -3.28 -17.27 -12.95
C ALA A 169 -1.77 -17.32 -13.25
N GLU A 170 -1.14 -16.19 -13.51
CA GLU A 170 0.29 -16.13 -13.79
C GLU A 170 1.12 -16.41 -12.52
N ALA A 171 0.77 -15.79 -11.39
CA ALA A 171 1.43 -16.06 -10.11
C ALA A 171 1.32 -17.55 -9.69
N ALA A 172 0.20 -18.21 -10.02
CA ALA A 172 0.03 -19.65 -9.76
C ALA A 172 1.04 -20.52 -10.50
N LYS A 173 1.41 -20.15 -11.74
CA LYS A 173 2.42 -20.87 -12.52
C LYS A 173 3.81 -20.72 -11.90
N GLN A 174 4.16 -19.51 -11.48
CA GLN A 174 5.48 -19.20 -10.92
C GLN A 174 5.69 -19.88 -9.55
N SER A 175 4.63 -19.96 -8.75
CA SER A 175 4.65 -20.60 -7.43
C SER A 175 4.51 -22.13 -7.43
N ARG A 176 4.48 -22.77 -8.61
CA ARG A 176 4.12 -24.20 -8.78
C ARG A 176 2.81 -24.57 -8.07
N GLY A 177 1.87 -23.62 -7.97
CA GLY A 177 0.56 -23.81 -7.33
C GLY A 177 0.53 -23.76 -5.79
N VAL A 178 1.67 -23.66 -5.10
CA VAL A 178 1.74 -23.75 -3.63
C VAL A 178 1.43 -22.40 -2.95
N PHE A 179 1.85 -21.29 -3.56
CA PHE A 179 1.85 -19.97 -2.91
C PHE A 179 0.52 -19.21 -3.09
N VAL A 180 -0.25 -19.50 -4.14
CA VAL A 180 -1.57 -18.85 -4.40
C VAL A 180 -2.65 -19.29 -3.41
N GLN A 181 -2.56 -20.49 -2.83
CA GLN A 181 -3.50 -20.92 -1.79
C GLN A 181 -3.38 -20.09 -0.49
N PHE A 182 -2.17 -19.66 -0.13
CA PHE A 182 -1.93 -18.82 1.05
C PHE A 182 -2.52 -17.41 0.87
N PHE A 183 -2.40 -16.81 -0.31
CA PHE A 183 -2.99 -15.49 -0.59
C PHE A 183 -4.51 -15.53 -0.79
N ARG A 184 -5.07 -16.61 -1.36
CA ARG A 184 -6.53 -16.79 -1.43
C ARG A 184 -7.20 -16.87 -0.06
N ALA A 185 -6.52 -17.39 0.96
CA ALA A 185 -7.04 -17.41 2.33
C ALA A 185 -7.11 -16.02 2.99
N ALA A 186 -6.37 -15.03 2.46
CA ALA A 186 -6.38 -13.64 2.92
C ALA A 186 -7.31 -12.72 2.10
N THR A 187 -7.87 -13.20 0.97
CA THR A 187 -8.83 -12.44 0.17
C THR A 187 -10.27 -12.65 0.67
N TRP A 188 -11.00 -11.54 0.77
CA TRP A 188 -12.33 -11.45 1.38
C TRP A 188 -13.48 -11.87 0.44
N PRO A 189 -14.60 -12.46 0.96
CA PRO A 189 -14.78 -12.99 2.31
C PRO A 189 -14.39 -14.49 2.38
N PRO A 190 -14.11 -15.03 3.57
CA PRO A 190 -13.94 -16.47 3.74
C PRO A 190 -15.27 -17.17 3.44
N THR A 191 -15.38 -17.84 2.30
CA THR A 191 -16.45 -18.82 2.10
C THR A 191 -16.19 -20.00 3.03
N ARG A 192 -16.96 -20.07 4.11
CA ARG A 192 -17.22 -21.34 4.79
C ARG A 192 -17.93 -22.26 3.79
N CYS A 193 -17.18 -23.10 3.09
CA CYS A 193 -17.77 -24.27 2.46
C CYS A 193 -18.22 -25.21 3.59
N TYR A 194 -19.51 -25.20 3.91
CA TYR A 194 -20.13 -26.35 4.54
C TYR A 194 -19.98 -27.52 3.55
N ALA A 195 -19.12 -28.48 3.88
CA ALA A 195 -19.21 -29.80 3.29
C ALA A 195 -20.50 -30.44 3.81
N ALA A 196 -21.51 -30.54 2.96
CA ALA A 196 -22.64 -31.42 3.19
C ALA A 196 -22.21 -32.84 2.79
N LEU A 197 -22.39 -33.76 3.75
CA LEU A 197 -22.40 -35.21 3.55
C LEU A 197 -23.59 -35.65 2.68
#